data_AF-A0A7S4G446-F1
#
_entry.id   AF-A0A7S4G446-F1
#
_cell.length_a   1.000
_cell.length_b   1.000
_cell.length_c   1.000
_cell.angle_alpha   90.00
_cell.angle_beta   90.00
_cell.angle_gamma   90.00
#
_symmetry.space_group_name_H-M   'P 1'
#
loop_
_entity.id
_entity.type
_entity.pdbx_description
1 polymer ?
#
loop_
_entity_poly.entity_id
_entity_poly.type
_entity_poly.pdbx_seq_one_letter_code
_entity_poly.pdbx_strand_id
1 'polypeptide(L)'
;DGRFPGTIPQFLRLLEHPKVNMIFARNPVYYRGDCVTAHPKLSAYPIGVINSTAWARQLNSYTRPLQDRPKLILCGAIKWYHIRAKPLSVLKRLRFNCSKALSPEAYFQEMVRSKFVASPRGKGDSNFRDFEALTAGSIPIVQDIPSLRSLWA
;
A
#
# COMPACT_ATOMS: atom_id res chain seq x y z
N ASP A 1 -21.07 12.23 27.20
CA ASP A 1 -21.57 13.15 26.15
C ASP A 1 -20.50 14.17 25.77
N GLY A 2 -19.57 13.77 24.89
CA GLY A 2 -18.42 14.59 24.50
C GLY A 2 -18.76 15.51 23.33
N ARG A 3 -19.39 16.65 23.59
CA ARG A 3 -19.54 17.73 22.59
C ARG A 3 -18.23 18.52 22.53
N PHE A 4 -17.48 18.39 21.43
CA PHE A 4 -16.34 19.25 21.15
C PHE A 4 -16.84 20.65 20.74
N PRO A 5 -16.47 21.73 21.44
CA PRO A 5 -16.91 23.07 21.10
C PRO A 5 -16.17 23.62 19.86
N GLY A 6 -16.94 24.05 18.86
CA GLY A 6 -16.77 25.35 18.21
C GLY A 6 -15.65 25.60 17.18
N THR A 7 -14.67 24.72 16.97
CA THR A 7 -13.67 24.93 15.92
C THR A 7 -13.83 23.94 14.77
N ILE A 8 -14.12 24.43 13.56
CA ILE A 8 -13.99 23.67 12.32
C ILE A 8 -12.57 23.08 12.31
N PRO A 9 -12.41 21.74 12.29
CA PRO A 9 -11.11 21.11 12.22
C PRO A 9 -10.27 21.72 11.10
N GLN A 10 -9.01 22.07 11.37
CA GLN A 10 -8.11 22.72 10.39
C GLN A 10 -8.05 21.99 9.04
N PHE A 11 -8.25 20.67 9.02
CA PHE A 11 -8.25 19.88 7.78
C PHE A 11 -9.41 20.22 6.83
N LEU A 12 -10.57 20.66 7.34
CA LEU A 12 -11.70 21.07 6.50
C LEU A 12 -11.37 22.35 5.71
N ARG A 13 -10.59 23.26 6.31
CA ARG A 13 -10.09 24.45 5.59
C ARG A 13 -9.20 24.07 4.41
N LEU A 14 -8.46 22.96 4.53
CA LEU A 14 -7.61 22.44 3.45
C LEU A 14 -8.44 21.82 2.32
N LEU A 15 -9.52 21.10 2.68
CA LEU A 15 -10.46 20.51 1.73
C LEU A 15 -11.26 21.56 0.95
N GLU A 16 -11.55 22.70 1.59
CA GLU A 16 -12.21 23.83 0.96
C GLU A 16 -11.26 24.73 0.16
N HIS A 17 -9.94 24.60 0.33
CA HIS A 17 -8.95 25.44 -0.33
C HIS A 17 -9.02 25.30 -1.87
N PRO A 18 -9.03 26.41 -2.64
CA PRO A 18 -9.32 26.37 -4.09
C PRO A 18 -8.23 25.69 -4.93
N LYS A 19 -6.97 25.67 -4.44
CA LYS A 19 -5.86 24.98 -5.11
C LYS A 19 -5.78 23.48 -4.82
N VAL A 20 -6.58 22.98 -3.89
CA VAL A 20 -6.64 21.55 -3.58
C VAL A 20 -7.75 20.96 -4.44
N ASN A 21 -7.39 20.04 -5.35
CA ASN A 21 -8.35 19.37 -6.23
C ASN A 21 -8.88 18.06 -5.62
N MET A 22 -8.02 17.30 -4.91
CA MET A 22 -8.37 16.01 -4.30
C MET A 22 -7.41 15.66 -3.16
N ILE A 23 -7.90 14.99 -2.12
CA ILE A 23 -7.17 14.48 -0.94
C ILE A 23 -7.58 13.01 -0.74
N PHE A 24 -6.60 12.12 -0.58
CA PHE A 24 -6.84 10.71 -0.31
C PHE A 24 -6.74 10.42 1.19
N ALA A 25 -7.75 9.76 1.78
CA ALA A 25 -7.78 9.43 3.22
C ALA A 25 -8.33 8.03 3.51
N ARG A 26 -7.79 7.39 4.57
CA ARG A 26 -8.29 6.10 5.07
C ARG A 26 -9.58 6.37 5.86
N ASN A 27 -10.72 6.16 5.22
CA ASN A 27 -12.08 6.50 5.68
C ASN A 27 -12.46 7.97 5.40
N PRO A 28 -12.90 8.29 4.16
CA PRO A 28 -13.13 9.66 3.68
C PRO A 28 -14.47 10.23 4.16
N VAL A 29 -14.77 10.08 5.45
CA VAL A 29 -15.96 10.63 6.08
C VAL A 29 -15.56 11.57 7.21
N TYR A 30 -16.24 12.69 7.32
CA TYR A 30 -16.10 13.60 8.45
C TYR A 30 -17.46 13.83 9.11
N TYR A 31 -17.43 14.26 10.37
CA TYR A 31 -18.64 14.56 11.13
C TYR A 31 -18.95 16.06 11.06
N ARG A 32 -20.20 16.40 10.74
CA ARG A 32 -20.73 17.75 10.84
C ARG A 32 -21.93 17.72 11.78
N GLY A 33 -21.69 18.00 13.07
CA GLY A 33 -22.67 17.70 14.12
C GLY A 33 -22.86 16.19 14.25
N ASP A 34 -24.10 15.71 14.24
CA ASP A 34 -24.44 14.29 14.37
C ASP A 34 -24.49 13.54 13.02
N CYS A 35 -24.17 14.21 11.90
CA CYS A 35 -24.21 13.62 10.56
C CYS A 35 -22.81 13.24 10.06
N VAL A 36 -22.69 12.02 9.52
CA VAL A 36 -21.53 11.56 8.74
C VAL A 36 -21.66 12.07 7.31
N THR A 37 -20.68 12.81 6.79
CA THR A 37 -20.74 13.37 5.43
C THR A 37 -19.42 13.10 4.69
N ALA A 38 -19.51 12.74 3.41
CA ALA A 38 -18.35 12.62 2.52
C ALA A 38 -18.05 14.00 1.89
N HIS A 39 -16.77 14.40 1.86
CA HIS A 39 -16.36 15.66 1.21
C HIS A 39 -16.02 15.40 -0.27
N PRO A 40 -16.45 16.23 -1.24
CA PRO A 40 -16.26 15.97 -2.67
C PRO A 40 -14.79 15.91 -3.10
N LYS A 41 -13.90 16.58 -2.36
CA LYS A 41 -12.43 16.50 -2.55
C LYS A 41 -11.74 15.47 -1.66
N LEU A 42 -12.48 14.70 -0.86
CA LEU A 42 -11.92 13.66 0.00
C LEU A 42 -12.27 12.31 -0.60
N SER A 43 -11.30 11.67 -1.24
CA SER A 43 -11.44 10.33 -1.80
C SER A 43 -10.90 9.31 -0.81
N ALA A 44 -11.50 8.11 -0.81
CA ALA A 44 -10.89 6.99 -0.10
C ALA A 44 -9.49 6.76 -0.66
N TYR A 45 -8.52 6.62 0.23
CA TYR A 45 -7.20 6.13 -0.13
C TYR A 45 -7.38 4.82 -0.92
N PRO A 46 -6.73 4.65 -2.09
CA PRO A 46 -6.99 3.51 -2.94
C PRO A 46 -6.71 2.23 -2.16
N ILE A 47 -7.70 1.35 -2.24
CA ILE A 47 -7.89 0.10 -1.50
C ILE A 47 -6.81 -0.88 -1.99
N GLY A 48 -5.57 -0.67 -1.58
CA GLY A 48 -4.43 -1.45 -2.02
C GLY A 48 -3.94 -2.46 -0.99
N VAL A 49 -4.30 -2.25 0.27
CA VAL A 49 -3.78 -3.00 1.39
C VAL A 49 -4.83 -4.01 1.85
N ILE A 50 -4.62 -5.29 1.56
CA ILE A 50 -5.48 -6.34 2.08
C ILE A 50 -5.24 -6.45 3.59
N ASN A 51 -6.32 -6.58 4.37
CA ASN A 51 -6.26 -6.76 5.83
C ASN A 51 -5.57 -5.60 6.58
N SER A 52 -6.16 -4.41 6.45
CA SER A 52 -5.59 -3.16 6.95
C SER A 52 -5.38 -3.12 8.49
N THR A 53 -6.14 -3.90 9.26
CA THR A 53 -5.98 -4.04 10.72
C THR A 53 -4.72 -4.83 11.09
N ALA A 54 -4.42 -5.91 10.35
CA ALA A 54 -3.18 -6.67 10.54
C ALA A 54 -1.96 -5.81 10.22
N TRP A 55 -2.01 -5.03 9.14
CA TRP A 55 -0.96 -4.06 8.80
C TRP A 55 -0.73 -3.03 9.90
N ALA A 56 -1.77 -2.43 10.46
CA ALA A 56 -1.63 -1.45 11.54
C ALA A 56 -0.84 -2.03 12.73
N ARG A 57 -1.12 -3.29 13.11
CA ARG A 57 -0.39 -3.98 14.19
C ARG A 57 1.09 -4.17 13.86
N GLN A 58 1.39 -4.58 12.62
CA GLN A 58 2.77 -4.85 12.20
C GLN A 58 3.59 -3.56 12.00
N LEU A 59 2.99 -2.51 11.47
CA LEU A 59 3.70 -1.24 11.26
C LEU A 59 4.03 -0.57 12.59
N ASN A 60 3.13 -0.66 13.58
CA ASN A 60 3.38 -0.12 14.92
C ASN A 60 4.57 -0.81 15.62
N SER A 61 4.91 -2.05 15.25
CA SER A 61 6.04 -2.79 15.81
C SER A 61 7.31 -2.71 14.94
N TYR A 62 7.25 -2.11 13.75
CA TYR A 62 8.33 -2.15 12.77
C TYR A 62 8.63 -0.79 12.16
N THR A 63 9.60 -0.08 12.74
CA THR A 63 10.14 1.20 12.25
C THR A 63 11.60 1.06 11.85
N ARG A 64 11.92 0.10 10.97
CA ARG A 64 13.29 -0.06 10.47
C ARG A 64 13.52 0.76 9.20
N PRO A 65 14.54 1.65 9.20
CA PRO A 65 15.01 2.31 7.98
C PRO A 65 15.35 1.30 6.90
N LEU A 66 15.21 1.69 5.63
CA LEU A 66 15.42 0.81 4.48
C LEU A 66 16.83 0.17 4.48
N GLN A 67 17.85 0.92 4.90
CA GLN A 67 19.24 0.45 4.97
C GLN A 67 19.43 -0.73 5.93
N ASP A 68 18.68 -0.76 7.04
CA ASP A 68 18.83 -1.72 8.14
C ASP A 68 17.98 -2.99 7.95
N ARG A 69 17.25 -3.07 6.84
CA ARG A 69 16.40 -4.21 6.52
C ARG A 69 17.25 -5.41 6.12
N PRO A 70 17.12 -6.57 6.81
CA PRO A 70 18.03 -7.70 6.64
C PRO A 70 17.79 -8.47 5.34
N LYS A 71 16.67 -8.26 4.65
CA LYS A 71 16.32 -8.98 3.43
C LYS A 71 16.34 -8.03 2.23
N LEU A 72 16.99 -8.45 1.15
CA LEU A 72 17.06 -7.64 -0.06
C LEU A 72 15.70 -7.59 -0.78
N ILE A 73 15.11 -8.75 -1.07
CA ILE A 73 13.87 -8.83 -1.86
C ILE A 73 12.89 -9.88 -1.32
N LEU A 74 11.61 -9.53 -1.28
CA LEU A 74 10.51 -10.48 -1.12
C LEU A 74 9.93 -10.84 -2.50
N CYS A 75 9.98 -12.12 -2.87
CA CYS A 75 9.30 -12.63 -4.06
C CYS A 75 8.47 -13.91 -3.82
N GLY A 76 8.28 -14.31 -2.55
CA GLY A 76 7.38 -15.41 -2.17
C GLY A 76 5.90 -15.03 -2.21
N ALA A 77 5.02 -15.99 -1.93
CA ALA A 77 3.55 -15.82 -1.89
C ALA A 77 2.93 -15.26 -3.20
N ILE A 78 3.59 -15.45 -4.34
CA ILE A 78 3.03 -15.11 -5.66
C ILE A 78 2.42 -16.37 -6.24
N LYS A 79 1.09 -16.41 -6.40
CA LYS A 79 0.43 -17.52 -7.12
C LYS A 79 0.90 -17.54 -8.57
N TRP A 80 1.21 -18.74 -9.06
CA TRP A 80 1.62 -18.95 -10.44
C TRP A 80 0.47 -18.59 -11.40
N TYR A 81 0.76 -17.72 -12.35
CA TYR A 81 -0.12 -17.32 -13.44
C TYR A 81 0.76 -16.96 -14.63
N HIS A 82 0.32 -17.21 -15.86
CA HIS A 82 1.16 -17.09 -17.05
C HIS A 82 1.81 -15.70 -17.19
N ILE A 83 1.07 -14.62 -16.87
CA ILE A 83 1.60 -13.24 -16.91
C ILE A 83 2.75 -12.97 -15.92
N ARG A 84 2.84 -13.78 -14.85
CA ARG A 84 3.85 -13.66 -13.78
C ARG A 84 5.04 -14.59 -14.00
N ALA A 85 4.97 -15.52 -14.95
CA ALA A 85 6.02 -16.49 -15.19
C ALA A 85 7.35 -15.82 -15.59
N LYS A 86 7.30 -14.81 -16.47
CA LYS A 86 8.48 -14.06 -16.92
C LYS A 86 9.19 -13.30 -15.79
N PRO A 87 8.53 -12.44 -14.98
CA PRO A 87 9.23 -11.76 -13.89
C PRO A 87 9.76 -12.74 -12.83
N LEU A 88 9.02 -13.81 -12.52
CA LEU A 88 9.49 -14.84 -11.59
C LEU A 88 10.70 -15.63 -12.12
N SER A 89 10.76 -15.92 -13.42
CA SER A 89 11.90 -16.64 -14.01
C SER A 89 13.17 -15.78 -14.01
N VAL A 90 13.05 -14.47 -14.19
CA VAL A 90 14.17 -13.52 -14.04
C VAL A 90 14.68 -13.53 -12.61
N LEU A 91 13.80 -13.42 -11.61
CA LEU A 91 14.20 -13.46 -10.19
C LEU A 91 14.86 -14.80 -9.83
N LYS A 92 14.33 -15.92 -10.35
CA LYS A 92 14.92 -17.25 -10.17
C LYS A 92 16.32 -17.34 -10.77
N ARG A 93 16.53 -16.80 -11.98
CA ARG A 93 17.87 -16.73 -12.62
C ARG A 93 18.86 -15.91 -11.81
N LEU A 94 18.39 -14.86 -11.14
CA LEU A 94 19.18 -14.06 -10.19
C LEU A 94 19.37 -14.74 -8.83
N ARG A 95 19.04 -16.04 -8.72
CA ARG A 95 19.17 -16.87 -7.51
C ARG A 95 18.30 -16.43 -6.33
N PHE A 96 17.22 -15.68 -6.57
CA PHE A 96 16.22 -15.41 -5.54
C PHE A 96 15.24 -16.58 -5.40
N ASN A 97 14.99 -16.99 -4.16
CA ASN A 97 14.02 -18.04 -3.86
C ASN A 97 12.60 -17.46 -3.73
N CYS A 98 11.80 -17.62 -4.78
CA CYS A 98 10.41 -17.13 -4.87
C CYS A 98 9.35 -18.21 -4.62
N SER A 99 9.75 -19.46 -4.40
CA SER A 99 8.84 -20.62 -4.31
C SER A 99 8.16 -20.76 -2.94
N LYS A 100 8.54 -19.94 -1.96
CA LYS A 100 8.05 -20.05 -0.58
C LYS A 100 6.59 -19.60 -0.50
N ALA A 101 5.69 -20.54 -0.21
CA ALA A 101 4.37 -20.22 0.30
C ALA A 101 4.52 -19.58 1.69
N LEU A 102 3.77 -18.52 1.97
CA LEU A 102 3.82 -17.81 3.24
C LEU A 102 2.42 -17.81 3.85
N SER A 103 2.36 -18.03 5.16
CA SER A 103 1.15 -17.69 5.91
C SER A 103 0.91 -16.17 5.84
N PRO A 104 -0.30 -15.68 6.08
CA PRO A 104 -0.58 -14.24 6.11
C PRO A 104 0.37 -13.47 7.04
N GLU A 105 0.65 -14.01 8.21
CA GLU A 105 1.58 -13.40 9.16
C GLU A 105 3.03 -13.37 8.63
N ALA A 106 3.52 -14.49 8.11
CA ALA A 106 4.86 -14.55 7.54
C ALA A 106 5.00 -13.64 6.30
N TYR A 107 3.93 -13.47 5.52
CA TYR A 107 3.91 -12.55 4.39
C TYR A 107 4.20 -11.10 4.83
N PHE A 108 3.51 -10.62 5.86
CA PHE A 108 3.73 -9.29 6.39
C PHE A 108 5.14 -9.13 6.96
N GLN A 109 5.58 -10.06 7.83
CA GLN A 109 6.92 -10.05 8.42
C GLN A 109 8.02 -10.00 7.36
N GLU A 110 7.90 -10.81 6.31
CA GLU A 110 8.88 -10.84 5.24
C GLU A 110 8.86 -9.55 4.43
N MET A 111 7.71 -8.87 4.30
CA MET A 111 7.59 -7.61 3.57
C MET A 111 8.27 -6.44 4.31
N VAL A 112 7.97 -6.23 5.60
CA VAL A 112 8.62 -5.18 6.41
C VAL A 112 10.13 -5.42 6.58
N ARG A 113 10.59 -6.68 6.52
CA ARG A 113 12.01 -7.04 6.55
C ARG A 113 12.73 -6.85 5.21
N SER A 114 11.99 -6.63 4.11
CA SER A 114 12.56 -6.56 2.76
C SER A 114 12.77 -5.12 2.31
N LYS A 115 13.87 -4.88 1.59
CA LYS A 115 14.11 -3.60 0.91
C LYS A 115 13.21 -3.46 -0.32
N PHE A 116 13.19 -4.49 -1.14
CA PHE A 116 12.40 -4.56 -2.37
C PHE A 116 11.31 -5.63 -2.28
N VAL A 117 10.22 -5.44 -3.02
CA VAL A 117 9.12 -6.40 -3.08
C VAL A 117 8.77 -6.66 -4.54
N ALA A 118 8.94 -7.89 -5.01
CA ALA A 118 8.50 -8.27 -6.34
C ALA A 118 6.97 -8.23 -6.40
N SER A 119 6.45 -7.33 -7.22
CA SER A 119 5.03 -7.11 -7.41
C SER A 119 4.68 -7.23 -8.90
N PRO A 120 4.72 -8.46 -9.44
CA PRO A 120 4.31 -8.66 -10.82
C PRO A 120 2.81 -8.39 -10.95
N ARG A 121 2.37 -8.17 -12.18
CA ARG A 121 1.01 -7.78 -12.52
C ARG A 121 -0.06 -8.68 -11.88
N GLY A 122 -1.08 -8.01 -11.34
CA GLY A 122 -2.25 -8.61 -10.70
C GLY A 122 -3.33 -9.03 -11.70
N LYS A 123 -4.59 -9.01 -11.25
CA LYS A 123 -5.75 -9.04 -12.16
C LYS A 123 -5.96 -7.60 -12.64
N GLY A 124 -5.55 -7.30 -13.88
CA GLY A 124 -5.39 -5.91 -14.36
C GLY A 124 -3.92 -5.50 -14.34
N ASP A 125 -3.63 -4.20 -14.41
CA ASP A 125 -2.27 -3.67 -14.53
C ASP A 125 -1.57 -3.44 -13.19
N SER A 126 -2.33 -3.19 -12.13
CA SER A 126 -1.83 -3.03 -10.75
C SER A 126 -1.95 -4.31 -9.91
N ASN A 127 -1.29 -4.33 -8.76
CA ASN A 127 -1.38 -5.39 -7.77
C ASN A 127 -1.55 -4.79 -6.37
N PHE A 128 -2.41 -5.37 -5.52
CA PHE A 128 -2.50 -5.00 -4.10
C PHE A 128 -1.13 -4.98 -3.42
N ARG A 129 -0.25 -5.90 -3.83
CA ARG A 129 1.12 -5.97 -3.35
C ARG A 129 1.94 -4.68 -3.56
N ASP A 130 1.62 -3.87 -4.57
CA ASP A 130 2.29 -2.57 -4.79
C ASP A 130 2.10 -1.67 -3.58
N PHE A 131 0.86 -1.55 -3.13
CA PHE A 131 0.46 -0.69 -2.04
C PHE A 131 0.83 -1.27 -0.68
N GLU A 132 0.77 -2.59 -0.54
CA GLU A 132 1.27 -3.30 0.64
C GLU A 132 2.76 -3.07 0.83
N ALA A 133 3.55 -3.12 -0.25
CA ALA A 133 4.98 -2.85 -0.22
C ALA A 133 5.27 -1.41 0.22
N LEU A 134 4.59 -0.43 -0.40
CA LEU A 134 4.69 0.97 0.00
C LEU A 134 4.32 1.17 1.48
N THR A 135 3.23 0.54 1.91
CA THR A 135 2.75 0.60 3.30
C THR A 135 3.79 0.03 4.27
N ALA A 136 4.49 -1.04 3.88
CA ALA A 136 5.60 -1.63 4.63
C ALA A 136 6.88 -0.76 4.61
N GLY A 137 6.90 0.37 3.88
CA GLY A 137 8.09 1.18 3.61
C GLY A 137 9.11 0.49 2.68
N SER A 138 8.69 -0.56 1.98
CA SER A 138 9.49 -1.28 0.99
C SER A 138 9.29 -0.68 -0.40
N ILE A 139 10.22 -0.94 -1.31
CA ILE A 139 10.15 -0.46 -2.69
C ILE A 139 9.54 -1.57 -3.57
N PRO A 140 8.35 -1.37 -4.15
CA PRO A 140 7.78 -2.34 -5.09
C PRO A 140 8.59 -2.38 -6.39
N ILE A 141 8.88 -3.59 -6.87
CA ILE A 141 9.41 -3.85 -8.21
C ILE A 141 8.22 -4.27 -9.07
N VAL A 142 7.72 -3.33 -9.86
CA VAL A 142 6.58 -3.50 -10.75
C VAL A 142 7.02 -3.88 -12.16
N GLN A 143 6.11 -4.48 -12.95
CA GLN A 143 6.35 -4.64 -14.37
C GLN A 143 6.16 -3.30 -15.07
N ASP A 144 7.13 -2.94 -15.90
CA ASP A 144 7.07 -1.73 -16.70
C ASP A 144 6.04 -1.88 -17.83
N ILE A 145 4.88 -1.24 -17.66
CA ILE A 145 3.79 -1.21 -18.64
C ILE A 145 3.24 0.21 -18.78
N PRO A 146 2.76 0.61 -19.96
CA PRO A 146 2.38 2.01 -20.24
C PRO A 146 1.36 2.59 -19.26
N SER A 147 0.33 1.81 -18.90
CA SER A 147 -0.73 2.22 -17.97
C SER A 147 -0.23 2.46 -16.54
N LEU A 148 0.75 1.67 -16.08
CA LEU A 148 1.40 1.91 -14.80
C LEU A 148 2.25 3.19 -14.87
N ARG A 149 3.04 3.42 -15.93
CA ARG A 149 3.85 4.64 -16.03
C ARG A 149 3.02 5.92 -15.81
N SER A 150 1.83 5.99 -16.40
CA SER A 150 0.92 7.13 -16.25
C SER A 150 0.30 7.27 -14.84
N LEU A 151 0.32 6.21 -14.03
CA LEU A 151 -0.18 6.23 -12.65
C LEU A 151 0.88 6.73 -11.65
N TRP A 152 2.17 6.57 -11.99
CA TRP A 152 3.30 6.86 -11.10
C TRP A 152 4.14 8.08 -11.54
N ALA A 153 3.77 8.73 -12.66
CA ALA A 153 4.34 9.98 -13.15
C ALA A 153 3.50 11.17 -12.66
#